data_AF-A0A368FT97-F1
#
_entry.id   AF-A0A368FT97-F1
#
_cell.length_a   1.000
_cell.length_b   1.000
_cell.length_c   1.000
_cell.angle_alpha   90.00
_cell.angle_beta   90.00
_cell.angle_gamma   90.00
#
_symmetry.space_group_name_H-M   'P 1'
#
loop_
_entity.id
_entity.type
_entity.pdbx_description
1 polymer ?
#
loop_
_entity_poly.entity_id
_entity_poly.type
_entity_poly.pdbx_seq_one_letter_code
_entity_poly.pdbx_strand_id
1 'polypeptide(L)' 'MAWWSNTRVGCAIRNCGSFVFTSCMYAPGGNVVGQHVYNVGAVCAGCPDACEEGLCAAP' A
#
# COMPACT_ATOMS: atom_id res chain seq x y z
N MET A 1 1.92 -0.44 -3.25
CA MET A 1 2.65 -1.62 -2.75
C MET A 1 1.85 -2.23 -1.61
N ALA A 2 1.81 -3.56 -1.49
CA ALA A 2 0.81 -4.32 -0.72
C ALA A 2 0.96 -4.30 0.83
N TRP A 3 1.71 -3.36 1.41
CA TRP A 3 1.86 -3.28 2.86
C TRP A 3 0.54 -2.82 3.49
N TRP A 4 -0.04 -3.63 4.36
CA TRP A 4 -1.44 -3.50 4.81
C TRP A 4 -1.77 -2.16 5.45
N SER A 5 -0.81 -1.53 6.12
CA SER A 5 -1.00 -0.24 6.78
C SER A 5 -0.79 0.97 5.86
N ASN A 6 -0.33 0.78 4.62
CA ASN A 6 -0.15 1.87 3.67
C ASN A 6 -1.49 2.22 3.01
N THR A 7 -2.05 3.36 3.40
CA THR A 7 -3.34 3.83 2.89
C THR A 7 -3.23 5.01 1.94
N ARG A 8 -2.01 5.53 1.75
CA ARG A 8 -1.74 6.66 0.86
C ARG A 8 -0.59 6.33 -0.08
N VAL A 9 -0.75 6.73 -1.33
CA VAL A 9 0.29 6.65 -2.37
C VAL A 9 0.37 7.99 -3.10
N GLY A 10 1.59 8.46 -3.34
CA GLY A 10 1.87 9.60 -4.21
C GLY A 10 2.93 9.21 -5.21
N CYS A 11 2.72 9.49 -6.49
CA CYS A 11 3.64 9.12 -7.56
C CYS A 11 4.02 10.33 -8.42
N ALA A 12 5.22 10.31 -8.98
CA ALA A 12 5.72 11.29 -9.92
C ALA A 12 6.45 10.58 -11.07
N ILE A 13 6.34 11.15 -12.26
CA ILE A 13 6.98 10.65 -13.48
C ILE A 13 7.78 11.79 -14.10
N ARG A 14 9.00 11.50 -14.55
CA ARG A 14 9.88 12.47 -15.21
C ARG A 14 10.56 11.85 -16.42
N ASN A 15 10.46 12.52 -17.58
CA ASN A 15 11.32 12.23 -18.71
C ASN A 15 12.68 12.93 -18.53
N CYS A 16 13.76 12.14 -18.56
CA CYS A 16 15.15 12.56 -18.38
C CYS A 16 15.92 12.65 -19.71
N GLY A 17 15.22 12.63 -20.85
CA GLY A 17 15.79 12.69 -22.20
C GLY A 17 16.11 11.32 -22.76
N SER A 18 16.97 10.55 -22.07
CA SER A 18 17.35 9.20 -22.48
C SER A 18 16.53 8.09 -21.82
N PHE A 19 15.82 8.39 -20.72
CA PHE A 19 14.96 7.45 -20.01
C PHE A 19 13.81 8.17 -19.31
N VAL A 20 12.80 7.40 -18.90
CA VAL A 20 11.72 7.86 -18.03
C VAL A 20 11.94 7.31 -16.64
N PHE A 21 11.88 8.19 -15.64
CA PHE A 21 11.97 7.83 -14.24
C PHE A 21 10.61 7.97 -13.56
N THR A 22 10.19 6.92 -12.86
CA THR A 22 8.95 6.92 -12.08
C THR A 22 9.29 6.63 -10.62
N SER A 23 8.78 7.46 -9.71
CA SER A 23 8.94 7.28 -8.28
C SER A 23 7.59 7.34 -7.58
N CYS A 24 7.33 6.42 -6.67
CA CYS A 24 6.14 6.39 -5.83
C CYS A 24 6.53 6.30 -4.36
N MET A 25 5.91 7.14 -3.55
CA MET A 25 6.02 7.16 -2.10
C MET A 25 4.75 6.57 -1.48
N TYR A 26 4.92 5.79 -0.42
CA TYR A 26 3.83 5.17 0.33
C TYR A 26 3.87 5.65 1.78
N ALA A 27 2.72 5.96 2.36
CA ALA A 27 2.60 6.41 3.75
C ALA A 27 1.58 5.55 4.52
N PRO A 28 1.83 5.26 5.82
CA PRO A 28 2.89 5.80 6.69
C PRO A 28 4.28 5.17 6.50
N GLY A 29 4.40 4.19 5.59
CA GLY A 29 5.63 3.44 5.36
C GLY A 29 5.41 1.95 5.61
N GLY A 30 6.42 1.15 5.29
CA GLY A 30 6.33 -0.30 5.43
C GLY A 30 7.70 -0.94 5.31
N ASN A 31 7.73 -2.22 4.91
CA ASN A 31 8.95 -3.02 4.79
C ASN A 31 9.75 -3.07 6.10
N VAL A 32 9.04 -3.12 7.23
CA VAL A 32 9.65 -3.25 8.55
C VAL A 32 10.21 -4.66 8.70
N VAL A 33 11.50 -4.76 9.00
CA VAL A 33 12.20 -6.04 9.13
C VAL A 33 11.55 -6.89 10.22
N GLY A 34 11.24 -8.15 9.89
CA GLY A 34 10.60 -9.09 10.79
C GLY A 34 9.08 -8.93 10.93
N GLN A 35 8.46 -7.97 10.25
CA GLN A 35 6.99 -7.84 10.22
C GLN A 35 6.38 -8.49 8.97
N HIS A 36 5.11 -8.88 9.10
CA HIS A 36 4.32 -9.36 7.99
C HIS A 36 3.80 -8.20 7.13
N VAL A 37 3.76 -8.43 5.80
CA VAL A 37 3.21 -7.48 4.84
C VAL A 37 1.72 -7.22 5.08
N TYR A 38 0.99 -8.24 5.56
CA TYR A 38 -0.39 -8.19 6.05
C TYR A 38 -0.62 -9.37 6.99
N ASN A 39 -1.66 -9.30 7.81
CA ASN A 39 -2.07 -10.43 8.66
C ASN A 39 -2.74 -11.50 7.80
N VAL A 40 -2.29 -12.76 7.94
CA VAL A 40 -2.87 -13.87 7.19
C VAL A 40 -4.24 -14.21 7.77
N GLY A 41 -5.26 -14.28 6.91
CA GLY A 41 -6.63 -14.57 7.32
C GLY A 41 -7.61 -14.54 6.14
N ALA A 42 -8.89 -14.76 6.42
CA ALA A 42 -9.94 -14.54 5.42
C ALA A 42 -10.00 -13.05 5.01
N VAL A 43 -10.46 -12.79 3.79
CA VAL A 43 -10.61 -11.44 3.25
C VAL A 43 -11.44 -10.58 4.21
N CYS A 44 -10.94 -9.38 4.52
CA CYS A 44 -11.56 -8.41 5.44
C CYS A 44 -11.81 -8.90 6.89
N ALA A 45 -11.20 -10.00 7.34
CA ALA A 45 -11.39 -10.49 8.71
C ALA A 45 -10.99 -9.46 9.80
N GLY A 46 -10.11 -8.51 9.49
CA GLY A 46 -9.73 -7.41 10.39
C GLY A 46 -10.62 -6.17 10.34
N CYS A 47 -11.62 -6.13 9.45
CA CYS A 47 -12.47 -4.96 9.18
C CYS A 47 -13.87 -5.39 8.64
N PRO A 48 -14.62 -6.24 9.37
CA PRO A 48 -15.85 -6.86 8.84
C PRO A 48 -16.92 -5.85 8.40
N ASP A 49 -17.00 -4.70 9.08
CA ASP A 49 -18.01 -3.66 8.81
C ASP A 49 -17.53 -2.59 7.81
N ALA A 50 -16.28 -2.67 7.34
CA ALA A 50 -15.65 -1.65 6.50
C ALA A 50 -14.83 -2.30 5.38
N CYS A 51 -15.47 -3.22 4.66
CA CYS A 51 -14.87 -4.00 3.57
C CYS A 51 -15.43 -3.54 2.22
N GLU A 52 -14.56 -3.01 1.38
CA GLU A 52 -14.89 -2.57 0.03
C GLU A 52 -14.04 -3.35 -0.96
N GLU A 53 -14.68 -4.18 -1.79
CA GLU A 53 -14.01 -5.01 -2.83
C GLU A 53 -12.81 -5.82 -2.32
N GLY A 54 -12.86 -6.29 -1.07
CA GLY A 54 -11.81 -7.09 -0.45
C GLY A 54 -10.68 -6.28 0.21
N LEU A 55 -10.83 -4.96 0.31
CA LEU A 55 -9.93 -4.07 1.03
C LEU A 55 -10.63 -3.47 2.26
N CYS A 56 -9.86 -3.29 3.34
CA CYS A 56 -10.32 -2.48 4.47
C CYS A 56 -10.32 -1.00 4.09
N ALA A 57 -11.35 -0.27 4.50
CA ALA A 57 -11.39 1.18 4.32
C ALA A 57 -10.18 1.87 4.95
N ALA A 58 -9.61 2.85 4.24
CA ALA A 58 -8.55 3.69 4.78
C ALA A 58 -9.06 4.53 5.96
N PRO A 59 -8.24 4.76 7.01
CA PRO A 59 -8.59 5.64 8.13
C PRO A 59 -8.53 7.13 7.75
#